data_AF-A0A8S3UW91-F1
#
_entry.id   AF-A0A8S3UW91-F1
#
_cell.length_a   1.000
_cell.length_b   1.000
_cell.length_c   1.000
_cell.angle_alpha   90.00
_cell.angle_beta   90.00
_cell.angle_gamma   90.00
#
_symmetry.space_group_name_H-M   'P 1'
#
loop_
_entity.id
_entity.type
_entity.pdbx_description
1 polymer ?
#
loop_
_entity_poly.entity_id
_entity_poly.type
_entity_poly.pdbx_seq_one_letter_code
_entity_poly.pdbx_strand_id
1 'polypeptide(L)'
;MCRERIDFDGQQLLDNSLAEFTSTLNDIMAPFFKKRTNNYKSDRSNICDDKPWFNAQCKDLHRRYIKCLNIFNRLKSQLNHSNLIRAKKDYKTLERRLKREYMRTEGNMLDIMRLTNPKLFYKKFKRKASPKHAVPLKLFHEHFKSLCSSDTDAVLTTANFIILMDADVHASAFRRIWSYMPIEKTPA
;
A
#
# COMPACT_ATOMS: atom_id res chain seq x y z
N MET A 1 57.61 10.54 -11.19
CA MET A 1 56.34 10.59 -10.43
C MET A 1 55.91 12.04 -10.34
N CYS A 2 55.07 12.51 -11.26
CA CYS A 2 54.54 13.86 -11.23
C CYS A 2 53.28 13.86 -10.35
N ARG A 3 53.36 14.41 -9.14
CA ARG A 3 52.17 14.79 -8.37
C ARG A 3 51.74 16.15 -8.89
N GLU A 4 50.67 16.17 -9.68
CA GLU A 4 49.99 17.41 -10.05
C GLU A 4 49.55 18.11 -8.76
N ARG A 5 50.09 19.31 -8.51
CA ARG A 5 49.59 20.19 -7.46
C ARG A 5 48.28 20.78 -7.98
N ILE A 6 47.18 20.38 -7.37
CA ILE A 6 45.91 21.07 -7.56
C ILE A 6 46.08 22.44 -6.89
N ASP A 7 45.90 23.51 -7.66
CA ASP A 7 46.02 24.88 -7.17
C ASP A 7 45.03 25.12 -6.01
N PHE A 8 45.51 25.75 -4.94
CA PHE A 8 44.76 26.01 -3.70
C PHE A 8 43.39 26.67 -3.95
N ASP A 9 43.33 27.52 -4.99
CA ASP A 9 42.14 28.27 -5.39
C ASP A 9 41.09 27.38 -6.09
N GLY A 10 41.53 26.37 -6.84
CA GLY A 10 40.64 25.41 -7.50
C GLY A 10 39.97 24.46 -6.51
N GLN A 11 40.68 24.09 -5.44
CA GLN A 11 40.10 23.29 -4.36
C GLN A 11 39.03 24.08 -3.60
N GLN A 12 39.31 25.36 -3.32
CA GLN A 12 38.35 26.23 -2.63
C GLN A 12 37.09 26.49 -3.47
N LEU A 13 37.23 26.62 -4.79
CA LEU A 13 36.10 26.74 -5.71
C LEU A 13 35.22 25.48 -5.73
N LEU A 14 35.83 24.30 -5.77
CA LEU A 14 35.11 23.02 -5.72
C LEU A 14 34.37 22.85 -4.39
N ASP A 15 35.01 23.18 -3.28
CA ASP A 15 34.43 23.08 -1.95
C ASP A 15 33.22 24.03 -1.80
N ASN A 16 33.31 25.24 -2.37
CA ASN A 16 32.21 26.21 -2.41
C ASN A 16 31.03 25.68 -3.25
N SER A 17 31.31 25.13 -4.43
CA SER A 17 30.26 24.56 -5.28
C SER A 17 29.57 23.36 -4.63
N LEU A 18 30.34 22.51 -3.94
CA LEU A 18 29.80 21.36 -3.22
C LEU A 18 28.93 21.79 -2.02
N ALA A 19 29.35 22.84 -1.30
CA ALA A 19 28.58 23.40 -0.20
C ALA A 19 27.25 23.98 -0.68
N GLU A 20 27.25 24.74 -1.77
CA GLU A 20 26.05 25.34 -2.36
C GLU A 20 25.08 24.29 -2.89
N PHE A 21 25.59 23.26 -3.58
CA PHE A 21 24.79 22.12 -4.02
C PHE A 21 24.15 21.39 -2.83
N THR A 22 24.94 21.10 -1.79
CA THR A 22 24.46 20.37 -0.61
C THR A 22 23.42 21.18 0.17
N SER A 23 23.58 22.49 0.26
CA SER A 23 22.60 23.39 0.88
C SER A 23 21.29 23.37 0.10
N THR A 24 21.35 23.56 -1.21
CA THR A 24 20.17 23.59 -2.09
C THR A 24 19.41 22.26 -2.03
N LEU A 25 20.14 21.15 -2.05
CA LEU A 25 19.55 19.81 -1.94
C LEU A 25 18.89 19.60 -0.58
N ASN A 26 19.53 20.04 0.51
CA ASN A 26 18.94 19.98 1.84
C ASN A 26 17.67 20.85 1.95
N ASP A 27 17.64 22.03 1.35
CA ASP A 27 16.47 22.91 1.39
C ASP A 27 15.27 22.31 0.64
N ILE A 28 15.51 21.72 -0.53
CA ILE A 28 14.49 21.00 -1.31
C ILE A 28 13.98 19.77 -0.54
N MET A 29 14.88 19.05 0.12
CA MET A 29 14.56 17.77 0.76
C MET A 29 14.05 17.93 2.21
N ALA A 30 14.37 19.02 2.90
CA ALA A 30 13.95 19.34 4.27
C ALA A 30 12.44 19.15 4.54
N PRO A 31 11.50 19.61 3.70
CA PRO A 31 10.08 19.38 3.93
C PRO A 31 9.67 17.91 3.89
N PHE A 32 10.43 17.04 3.20
CA PHE A 32 10.16 15.60 3.12
C PHE A 32 10.75 14.84 4.31
N PHE A 33 11.72 15.41 5.03
CA PHE A 33 12.32 14.82 6.23
C PHE A 33 11.61 15.17 7.54
N LYS A 34 10.67 16.13 7.51
CA LYS A 34 9.81 16.41 8.67
C LYS A 34 8.92 15.19 8.91
N LYS A 35 9.35 14.30 9.81
CA LYS A 35 8.48 13.28 10.40
C LYS A 35 7.25 14.02 10.90
N ARG A 36 6.07 13.72 10.35
CA ARG A 36 4.80 14.14 10.93
C ARG A 36 4.75 13.59 12.35
N THR A 37 5.17 14.37 13.34
CA THR A 37 4.86 14.13 14.74
C THR A 37 3.40 14.49 14.88
N ASN A 38 2.54 13.58 14.43
CA ASN A 38 1.13 13.70 14.72
C ASN A 38 0.99 13.57 16.24
N ASN A 39 0.95 14.71 16.91
CA ASN A 39 0.60 14.85 18.31
C ASN A 39 -0.91 14.62 18.43
N TYR A 40 -1.37 13.42 18.04
CA TYR A 40 -2.69 12.96 18.43
C TYR A 40 -2.62 12.79 19.94
N LYS A 41 -3.25 13.72 20.67
CA LYS A 41 -3.68 13.46 22.04
C LYS A 41 -4.43 12.12 21.97
N SER A 42 -3.82 11.08 22.51
CA SER A 42 -4.37 9.73 22.51
C SER A 42 -5.59 9.75 23.42
N ASP A 43 -6.73 10.08 22.81
CA ASP A 43 -8.02 9.83 23.41
C ASP A 43 -8.15 8.31 23.51
N ARG A 44 -8.05 7.78 24.73
CA ARG A 44 -7.98 6.34 25.00
C ARG A 44 -9.31 5.61 24.78
N SER A 45 -10.25 6.21 24.03
CA SER A 45 -11.45 5.54 23.53
C SER A 45 -11.26 5.04 22.10
N ASN A 46 -10.12 4.40 21.83
CA ASN A 46 -9.97 3.61 20.61
C ASN A 46 -10.67 2.27 20.85
N ILE A 47 -12.00 2.26 20.81
CA ILE A 47 -12.73 1.06 20.41
C ILE A 47 -12.42 0.91 18.92
N CYS A 48 -11.18 0.54 18.61
CA CYS A 48 -10.83 0.01 17.33
C CYS A 48 -11.54 -1.34 17.31
N ASP A 49 -12.75 -1.34 16.76
CA ASP A 49 -13.53 -2.54 16.59
C ASP A 49 -12.65 -3.52 15.81
N ASP A 50 -12.12 -4.50 16.54
CA ASP A 50 -11.37 -5.56 15.95
C ASP A 50 -12.22 -6.19 14.84
N LYS A 51 -11.55 -6.64 13.78
CA LYS A 51 -12.26 -7.26 12.66
C LYS A 51 -13.21 -8.34 13.18
N PRO A 52 -14.41 -8.50 12.61
CA PRO A 52 -15.45 -9.37 13.17
C PRO A 52 -15.01 -10.84 13.30
N TRP A 53 -14.05 -11.27 12.48
CA TRP A 53 -13.47 -12.61 12.53
C TRP A 53 -12.28 -12.75 13.51
N PHE A 54 -11.82 -11.65 14.13
CA PHE A 54 -10.66 -11.60 15.00
C PHE A 54 -11.05 -11.86 16.46
N ASN A 55 -11.34 -13.13 16.75
CA ASN A 55 -11.80 -13.58 18.06
C ASN A 55 -10.72 -13.53 19.16
N ALA A 56 -11.12 -13.72 20.41
CA ALA A 56 -10.24 -13.71 21.58
C ALA A 56 -9.06 -14.70 21.44
N GLN A 57 -9.31 -15.91 20.94
CA GLN A 57 -8.27 -16.91 20.72
C GLN A 57 -7.20 -16.43 19.71
N CYS A 58 -7.60 -15.74 18.65
CA CYS A 58 -6.67 -15.16 17.68
C CYS A 58 -5.85 -14.03 18.31
N LYS A 59 -6.46 -13.21 19.18
CA LYS A 59 -5.76 -12.20 19.97
C LYS A 59 -4.72 -12.83 20.90
N ASP A 60 -5.04 -13.93 21.56
CA ASP A 60 -4.10 -14.63 22.45
C ASP A 60 -2.88 -15.17 21.71
N LEU A 61 -3.10 -15.83 20.57
CA LEU A 61 -2.03 -16.31 19.72
C LEU A 61 -1.19 -15.14 19.15
N HIS A 62 -1.82 -14.03 18.79
CA HIS A 62 -1.12 -12.83 18.35
C HIS A 62 -0.23 -12.27 19.48
N ARG A 63 -0.75 -12.12 20.70
CA ARG A 63 0.02 -11.69 21.88
C ARG A 63 1.22 -12.61 22.14
N ARG A 64 1.01 -13.92 22.05
CA ARG A 64 2.07 -14.93 22.21
C ARG A 64 3.16 -14.78 21.13
N TYR A 65 2.77 -14.61 19.87
CA TYR A 65 3.69 -14.38 18.77
C TYR A 65 4.55 -13.13 19.00
N ILE A 66 3.94 -12.00 19.36
CA ILE A 66 4.65 -10.75 19.65
C ILE A 66 5.62 -10.93 20.83
N LYS A 67 5.21 -11.64 21.90
CA LYS A 67 6.09 -11.95 23.03
C LYS A 67 7.32 -12.75 22.59
N CYS A 68 7.14 -13.80 21.80
CA CYS A 68 8.25 -14.60 21.27
C CYS A 68 9.15 -13.78 20.33
N LEU A 69 8.58 -12.87 19.53
CA LEU A 69 9.34 -11.98 18.66
C LEU A 69 10.24 -11.04 19.47
N ASN A 70 9.71 -10.44 20.52
CA ASN A 70 10.47 -9.57 21.41
C ASN A 70 11.60 -10.33 22.13
N ILE A 71 11.33 -11.55 22.60
CA ILE A 71 12.34 -12.41 23.23
C ILE A 71 13.45 -12.75 22.24
N PHE A 72 13.11 -13.15 21.02
CA PHE A 72 14.09 -13.46 19.97
C PHE A 72 14.91 -12.21 19.57
N ASN A 73 14.27 -11.04 19.49
CA ASN A 73 14.98 -9.79 19.19
C ASN A 73 15.96 -9.39 20.28
N ARG A 74 15.65 -9.69 21.54
CA ARG A 74 16.58 -9.49 22.66
C ARG A 74 17.67 -10.56 22.72
N LEU A 75 17.34 -11.82 22.44
CA LEU A 75 18.21 -12.98 22.60
C LEU A 75 18.08 -13.92 21.39
N LYS A 76 19.07 -13.87 20.50
CA LYS A 76 19.13 -14.63 19.23
C LYS A 76 19.57 -16.09 19.43
N SER A 77 18.86 -16.82 20.28
CA SER A 77 19.08 -18.25 20.52
C SER A 77 18.22 -19.13 19.60
N GLN A 78 18.71 -20.33 19.27
CA GLN A 78 17.99 -21.31 18.45
C GLN A 78 16.66 -21.73 19.09
N LEU A 79 16.61 -21.85 20.42
CA LEU A 79 15.38 -22.13 21.16
C LEU A 79 14.35 -20.99 21.01
N ASN A 80 14.81 -19.74 21.01
CA ASN A 80 13.93 -18.59 20.82
C ASN A 80 13.42 -18.50 19.39
N HIS A 81 14.28 -18.88 18.43
CA HIS A 81 13.92 -18.93 17.02
C HIS A 81 12.84 -20.01 16.75
N SER A 82 13.00 -21.22 17.28
CA SER A 82 11.99 -22.29 17.13
C SER A 82 10.67 -21.92 17.79
N ASN A 83 10.71 -21.31 18.98
CA ASN A 83 9.53 -20.79 19.67
C ASN A 83 8.80 -19.71 18.86
N LEU A 84 9.55 -18.78 18.25
CA LEU A 84 9.00 -17.74 17.37
C LEU A 84 8.32 -18.34 16.14
N ILE A 85 8.97 -19.31 15.47
CA ILE A 85 8.41 -19.99 14.30
C ILE A 85 7.09 -20.69 14.66
N ARG A 86 7.07 -21.45 15.77
CA ARG A 86 5.88 -22.15 16.24
C ARG A 86 4.74 -21.18 16.54
N ALA A 87 5.02 -20.14 17.34
CA ALA A 87 4.01 -19.14 17.70
C ALA A 87 3.45 -18.41 16.46
N LYS A 88 4.31 -18.09 15.49
CA LYS A 88 3.89 -17.48 14.22
C LYS A 88 3.00 -18.43 13.41
N LYS A 89 3.37 -19.71 13.32
CA LYS A 89 2.62 -20.75 12.61
C LYS A 89 1.22 -20.93 13.20
N ASP A 90 1.12 -21.05 14.52
CA ASP A 90 -0.15 -21.24 15.22
C ASP A 90 -1.09 -20.04 14.98
N TYR A 91 -0.58 -18.82 15.18
CA TYR A 91 -1.31 -17.58 14.93
C TYR A 91 -1.81 -17.49 13.48
N LYS A 92 -0.91 -17.62 12.49
CA LYS A 92 -1.25 -17.49 11.06
C LYS A 92 -2.16 -18.61 10.55
N THR A 93 -2.13 -19.78 11.17
CA THR A 93 -3.04 -20.88 10.83
C THR A 93 -4.45 -20.56 11.29
N LEU A 94 -4.61 -20.12 12.55
CA LEU A 94 -5.92 -19.72 13.06
C LEU A 94 -6.48 -18.49 12.33
N GLU A 95 -5.65 -17.46 12.11
CA GLU A 95 -6.04 -16.23 11.39
C GLU A 95 -6.61 -16.56 10.01
N ARG A 96 -5.93 -17.41 9.24
CA ARG A 96 -6.40 -17.83 7.90
C ARG A 96 -7.67 -18.66 7.96
N ARG A 97 -7.85 -19.50 8.98
CA ARG A 97 -9.07 -20.28 9.18
C ARG A 97 -10.26 -19.35 9.43
N LEU A 98 -10.13 -18.42 10.38
CA LEU A 98 -11.19 -17.49 10.76
C LEU A 98 -11.58 -16.56 9.62
N LYS A 99 -10.60 -16.03 8.87
CA LYS A 99 -10.88 -15.25 7.66
C LYS A 99 -11.67 -16.03 6.63
N ARG A 100 -11.27 -17.27 6.33
CA ARG A 100 -11.97 -18.11 5.36
C ARG A 100 -13.39 -18.43 5.82
N GLU A 101 -13.57 -18.74 7.08
CA GLU A 101 -14.89 -19.01 7.66
C GLU A 101 -15.80 -17.81 7.53
N TYR A 102 -15.31 -16.63 7.91
CA TYR A 102 -16.04 -15.38 7.79
C TYR A 102 -16.43 -15.06 6.34
N MET A 103 -15.50 -15.21 5.39
CA MET A 103 -15.81 -14.98 3.98
C MET A 103 -16.83 -15.99 3.43
N ARG A 104 -16.81 -17.24 3.89
CA ARG A 104 -17.85 -18.23 3.55
C ARG A 104 -19.19 -17.84 4.14
N THR A 105 -19.25 -17.42 5.40
CA THR A 105 -20.51 -17.01 6.03
C THR A 105 -21.10 -15.76 5.37
N GLU A 106 -20.26 -14.78 5.00
CA GLU A 106 -20.68 -13.60 4.24
C GLU A 106 -21.16 -13.97 2.83
N GLY A 107 -20.47 -14.89 2.15
CA GLY A 107 -20.92 -15.42 0.86
C GLY A 107 -22.28 -16.13 0.96
N ASN A 108 -22.45 -16.96 2.00
CA ASN A 108 -23.71 -17.64 2.29
C ASN A 108 -24.81 -16.66 2.71
N MET A 109 -24.48 -15.49 3.24
CA MET A 109 -25.47 -14.49 3.65
C MET A 109 -26.32 -14.02 2.46
N LEU A 110 -25.74 -13.94 1.26
CA LEU A 110 -26.48 -13.62 0.04
C LEU A 110 -27.45 -14.74 -0.36
N ASP A 111 -27.03 -16.01 -0.25
CA ASP A 111 -27.89 -17.16 -0.50
C ASP A 111 -29.01 -17.28 0.54
N ILE A 112 -28.71 -17.05 1.82
CA ILE A 112 -29.69 -17.01 2.90
C ILE A 112 -30.68 -15.86 2.65
N MET A 113 -30.22 -14.66 2.28
CA MET A 113 -31.11 -13.54 1.93
C MET A 113 -32.00 -13.88 0.72
N ARG A 114 -31.46 -14.59 -0.28
CA ARG A 114 -32.22 -15.03 -1.45
C ARG A 114 -33.38 -15.95 -1.05
N LEU A 115 -33.14 -16.88 -0.14
CA LEU A 115 -34.15 -17.86 0.31
C LEU A 115 -35.15 -17.28 1.33
N THR A 116 -34.66 -16.52 2.30
CA THR A 116 -35.49 -16.00 3.41
C THR A 116 -36.25 -14.72 3.06
N ASN A 117 -35.66 -13.84 2.25
CA ASN A 117 -36.27 -12.58 1.86
C ASN A 117 -35.92 -12.19 0.41
N PRO A 118 -36.46 -12.91 -0.58
CA PRO A 118 -36.11 -12.73 -1.99
C PRO A 118 -36.37 -11.29 -2.47
N LYS A 119 -37.41 -10.62 -1.94
CA LYS A 119 -37.71 -9.22 -2.30
C LYS A 119 -36.57 -8.27 -1.92
N LEU A 120 -36.01 -8.39 -0.71
CA LEU A 120 -34.85 -7.58 -0.29
C LEU A 120 -33.57 -7.95 -1.04
N PHE A 121 -33.38 -9.23 -1.34
CA PHE A 121 -32.26 -9.71 -2.15
C PHE A 121 -32.26 -9.04 -3.52
N TYR A 122 -33.34 -9.18 -4.31
CA TYR A 122 -33.43 -8.56 -5.63
C TYR A 122 -33.46 -7.03 -5.59
N LYS A 123 -33.91 -6.41 -4.48
CA LYS A 123 -33.80 -4.95 -4.28
C LYS A 123 -32.35 -4.47 -4.30
N LYS A 124 -31.39 -5.26 -3.79
CA LYS A 124 -29.96 -4.92 -3.85
C LYS A 124 -29.37 -5.02 -5.26
N PHE A 125 -29.91 -5.88 -6.11
CA PHE A 125 -29.46 -6.08 -7.51
C PHE A 125 -30.20 -5.23 -8.54
N LYS A 126 -31.31 -4.58 -8.17
CA LYS A 126 -31.91 -3.54 -9.00
C LYS A 126 -30.91 -2.38 -9.09
N ARG A 127 -30.14 -2.35 -10.18
CA ARG A 127 -29.34 -1.18 -10.57
C ARG A 127 -30.24 0.04 -10.43
N LYS A 128 -29.82 1.03 -9.63
CA LYS A 128 -30.34 2.38 -9.79
C LYS A 128 -30.14 2.68 -11.27
N ALA A 129 -31.21 3.01 -12.00
CA ALA A 129 -31.07 3.45 -13.38
C ALA A 129 -29.96 4.51 -13.36
N SER A 130 -28.89 4.27 -14.13
CA SER A 130 -27.83 5.27 -14.26
C SER A 130 -28.54 6.58 -14.61
N PRO A 131 -28.28 7.70 -13.88
CA PRO A 131 -28.88 8.96 -14.26
C PRO A 131 -28.60 9.12 -15.75
N LYS A 132 -29.65 9.24 -16.56
CA LYS A 132 -29.53 9.50 -17.98
C LYS A 132 -29.03 10.94 -18.10
N HIS A 133 -27.76 11.17 -17.79
CA HIS A 133 -27.06 12.38 -18.22
C HIS A 133 -26.79 12.23 -19.72
N ALA A 134 -27.88 12.16 -20.49
CA ALA A 134 -27.81 12.40 -21.91
C ALA A 134 -27.58 13.90 -22.02
N VAL A 135 -26.33 14.28 -22.32
CA VAL A 135 -26.02 15.65 -22.72
C VAL A 135 -26.96 15.97 -23.89
N PRO A 136 -27.78 17.04 -23.79
CA PRO A 136 -28.65 17.42 -24.89
C PRO A 136 -27.85 17.54 -26.18
N LEU A 137 -28.34 16.94 -27.26
CA LEU A 137 -27.62 16.87 -28.54
C LEU A 137 -27.16 18.26 -29.03
N LYS A 138 -27.92 19.30 -28.68
CA LYS A 138 -27.57 20.70 -28.95
C LYS A 138 -26.27 21.14 -28.28
N LEU A 139 -26.08 20.85 -26.99
CA LEU A 139 -24.84 21.18 -26.26
C LEU A 139 -23.65 20.38 -26.78
N PHE A 140 -23.88 19.12 -27.16
CA PHE A 140 -22.87 18.30 -27.82
C PHE A 140 -22.45 18.94 -29.15
N HIS A 141 -23.41 19.30 -30.01
CA HIS A 141 -23.13 19.92 -31.30
C HIS A 141 -22.41 21.27 -31.18
N GLU A 142 -22.82 22.13 -30.24
CA GLU A 142 -22.17 23.42 -29.98
C GLU A 142 -20.72 23.24 -29.50
N HIS A 143 -20.46 22.27 -28.62
CA HIS A 143 -19.11 21.96 -28.15
C HIS A 143 -18.18 21.55 -29.30
N PHE A 144 -18.60 20.61 -30.17
CA PHE A 144 -17.77 20.18 -31.29
C PHE A 144 -17.63 21.26 -32.37
N LYS A 145 -18.66 22.08 -32.59
CA LYS A 145 -18.56 23.25 -33.47
C LYS A 145 -17.54 24.27 -32.94
N SER A 146 -17.49 24.48 -31.62
CA SER A 146 -16.49 25.33 -30.98
C SER A 146 -15.07 24.79 -31.16
N LEU A 147 -14.88 23.47 -31.01
CA LEU A 147 -13.58 22.83 -31.20
C LEU A 147 -13.06 22.94 -32.64
N CYS A 148 -13.93 22.72 -33.64
CA CYS A 148 -13.55 22.87 -35.05
C CYS A 148 -13.33 24.33 -35.47
N SER A 149 -13.85 25.30 -34.69
CA SER A 149 -13.60 26.72 -34.93
C SER A 149 -12.31 27.20 -34.27
N SER A 150 -11.73 26.41 -33.38
CA SER A 150 -10.48 26.68 -32.68
C SER A 150 -9.36 25.75 -33.18
N ASP A 151 -9.11 25.74 -34.48
CA ASP A 151 -7.88 25.18 -35.03
C ASP A 151 -6.84 26.29 -35.18
N THR A 152 -6.03 26.45 -34.13
CA THR A 152 -4.63 26.90 -34.23
C THR A 152 -3.77 26.06 -33.27
N ASP A 153 -3.26 24.93 -33.79
CA ASP A 153 -1.87 24.43 -33.64
C ASP A 153 -1.24 24.10 -32.26
N ALA A 154 -1.86 23.37 -31.30
CA ALA A 154 -1.13 23.08 -30.05
C ALA A 154 -1.37 21.78 -29.23
N VAL A 155 -2.06 20.72 -29.69
CA VAL A 155 -2.47 19.63 -28.74
C VAL A 155 -2.01 18.21 -29.08
N LEU A 156 -1.23 17.97 -30.14
CA LEU A 156 -0.80 16.59 -30.46
C LEU A 156 0.36 16.04 -29.62
N THR A 157 0.96 16.80 -28.69
CA THR A 157 2.15 16.33 -27.95
C THR A 157 1.84 15.76 -26.56
N THR A 158 0.73 16.13 -25.92
CA THR A 158 0.47 15.79 -24.51
C THR A 158 -0.22 14.44 -24.28
N ALA A 159 -0.87 13.88 -25.31
CA ALA A 159 -1.63 12.62 -25.17
C ALA A 159 -0.75 11.36 -25.08
N ASN A 160 0.51 11.41 -25.53
CA ASN A 160 1.41 10.24 -25.50
C ASN A 160 2.16 10.05 -24.17
N PHE A 161 2.24 11.05 -23.30
CA PHE A 161 3.03 10.95 -22.06
C PHE A 161 2.26 10.29 -20.90
N ILE A 162 0.92 10.35 -20.91
CA ILE A 162 0.10 9.85 -19.80
C ILE A 162 -0.06 8.31 -19.83
N ILE A 163 0.02 7.68 -21.01
CA ILE A 163 -0.23 6.24 -21.14
C ILE A 163 0.96 5.37 -20.67
N LEU A 164 2.16 5.94 -20.52
CA LEU A 164 3.40 5.17 -20.25
C LEU A 164 3.79 5.04 -18.76
N MET A 165 3.17 5.77 -17.83
CA MET A 165 3.60 5.77 -16.41
C MET A 165 2.79 4.84 -15.49
N ASP A 166 1.64 4.31 -15.91
CA ASP A 166 0.75 3.53 -15.03
C ASP A 166 1.02 2.01 -15.00
N ALA A 167 1.98 1.50 -15.78
CA ALA A 167 2.20 0.06 -15.89
C ALA A 167 3.23 -0.55 -14.90
N ASP A 168 4.15 0.24 -14.32
CA ASP A 168 5.37 -0.35 -13.70
C ASP A 168 5.49 -0.25 -12.16
N VAL A 169 4.61 0.47 -11.46
CA VAL A 169 4.81 0.70 -10.02
C VAL A 169 4.29 -0.43 -9.12
N HIS A 170 3.41 -1.31 -9.61
CA HIS A 170 2.76 -2.33 -8.76
C HIS A 170 3.48 -3.71 -8.69
N ALA A 171 4.48 -3.97 -9.54
CA ALA A 171 5.08 -5.31 -9.63
C ALA A 171 6.29 -5.58 -8.70
N SER A 172 6.86 -4.55 -8.04
CA SER A 172 8.17 -4.66 -7.37
C SER A 172 8.12 -4.92 -5.85
N ALA A 173 7.00 -4.67 -5.18
CA ALA A 173 6.94 -4.76 -3.71
C ALA A 173 6.75 -6.17 -3.13
N PHE A 174 6.31 -7.16 -3.92
CA PHE A 174 5.97 -8.50 -3.42
C PHE A 174 7.09 -9.55 -3.52
N ARG A 175 8.17 -9.29 -4.26
CA ARG A 175 9.23 -10.30 -4.49
C ARG A 175 10.31 -10.37 -3.41
N ARG A 176 10.42 -9.39 -2.51
CA ARG A 176 11.55 -9.29 -1.56
C ARG A 176 11.45 -10.11 -0.27
N ILE A 177 10.30 -10.73 0.02
CA ILE A 177 10.13 -11.48 1.29
C ILE A 177 10.13 -13.01 1.08
N TRP A 178 10.02 -13.52 -0.15
CA TRP A 178 9.99 -14.96 -0.42
C TRP A 178 11.39 -15.62 -0.56
N SER A 179 12.47 -14.85 -0.63
CA SER A 179 13.81 -15.37 -0.96
C SER A 179 14.56 -16.12 0.15
N TYR A 180 13.98 -16.29 1.35
CA TYR A 180 14.70 -16.83 2.52
C TYR A 180 13.98 -17.99 3.24
N MET A 181 13.33 -18.89 2.48
CA MET A 181 12.88 -20.17 3.04
C MET A 181 13.64 -21.34 2.40
N PRO A 182 14.49 -22.06 3.15
CA PRO A 182 15.04 -23.33 2.70
C PRO A 182 13.93 -24.39 2.67
N ILE A 183 13.82 -25.08 1.53
CA ILE A 183 12.98 -26.26 1.36
C ILE A 183 13.79 -27.43 1.92
N GLU A 184 13.50 -27.85 3.15
CA GLU A 184 13.98 -29.14 3.64
C GLU A 184 13.24 -30.24 2.88
N LYS A 185 13.98 -30.96 2.02
CA LYS A 185 13.52 -32.19 1.37
C LYS A 185 13.50 -33.29 2.43
N THR A 186 12.33 -33.84 2.70
CA THR A 186 12.19 -35.10 3.45
C THR A 186 12.75 -36.26 2.63
N PRO A 187 13.65 -37.09 3.17
CA PRO A 187 14.02 -38.34 2.52
C PRO A 187 12.86 -39.36 2.62
N ALA A 188 12.69 -40.14 1.55
CA ALA A 188 11.82 -41.30 1.47
C ALA A 188 12.46 -42.51 2.15
#